data_AF-A0A257KYL9-F1
#
_entry.id   AF-A0A257KYL9-F1
#
_cell.length_a   1.000
_cell.length_b   1.000
_cell.length_c   1.000
_cell.angle_alpha   90.00
_cell.angle_beta   90.00
_cell.angle_gamma   90.00
#
_symmetry.space_group_name_H-M   'P 1'
#
loop_
_entity.id
_entity.type
_entity.pdbx_description
1 polymer ?
#
loop_
_entity_poly.entity_id
_entity_poly.type
_entity_poly.pdbx_seq_one_letter_code
_entity_poly.pdbx_strand_id
1 'polypeptide(L)'
;MVRSQIAGSVGNLAAVIPVGRAGQWAAWWLAGAPLVSEKDAHYVLHSLTLLGPTALYAAFTGVLLFASSLVAGWAENWFVYHRLDSALAHHPGIVARLGARRAAFWSAWWRANISGIAANVSLGLLLGIVPVVLHFVGVPLDVRHVTLGTGQLAAAASTLGWATLQLPDFWWCVAGLVVTGLLNLGVSFWLALKVALRSRQVTLTNRRRLYAAVGQRLRQAPMSFLLPARA
;
A
#
# COMPACT_ATOMS: atom_id res chain seq x y z
N MET A 1 13.94 6.10 3.05
CA MET A 1 12.74 5.37 3.52
C MET A 1 11.46 6.10 3.19
N VAL A 2 11.18 7.29 3.75
CA VAL A 2 9.92 8.00 3.44
C VAL A 2 9.79 8.36 1.95
N ARG A 3 10.88 8.83 1.32
CA ARG A 3 10.94 9.13 -0.12
C ARG A 3 10.59 7.93 -1.01
N SER A 4 11.11 6.74 -0.70
CA SER A 4 10.84 5.54 -1.52
C SER A 4 9.44 4.99 -1.26
N GLN A 5 8.91 5.11 -0.04
CA GLN A 5 7.53 4.70 0.27
C GLN A 5 6.49 5.61 -0.38
N ILE A 6 6.73 6.93 -0.41
CA ILE A 6 5.85 7.88 -1.10
C ILE A 6 5.92 7.67 -2.61
N ALA A 7 7.12 7.57 -3.20
CA ALA A 7 7.27 7.29 -4.63
C ALA A 7 6.62 5.95 -5.04
N GLY A 8 6.79 4.92 -4.22
CA GLY A 8 6.12 3.63 -4.42
C GLY A 8 4.60 3.72 -4.29
N SER A 9 4.09 4.50 -3.33
CA SER A 9 2.65 4.71 -3.17
C SER A 9 2.06 5.49 -4.34
N VAL A 10 2.71 6.57 -4.78
CA VAL A 10 2.30 7.36 -5.94
C VAL A 10 2.35 6.53 -7.22
N GLY A 11 3.41 5.74 -7.42
CA GLY A 11 3.51 4.81 -8.54
C GLY A 11 2.40 3.76 -8.53
N ASN A 12 2.08 3.19 -7.36
CA ASN A 12 0.96 2.26 -7.20
C ASN A 12 -0.38 2.93 -7.49
N LEU A 13 -0.62 4.16 -7.01
CA LEU A 13 -1.85 4.91 -7.29
C LEU A 13 -1.99 5.20 -8.79
N ALA A 14 -0.91 5.68 -9.43
CA ALA A 14 -0.89 5.96 -10.86
C ALA A 14 -1.10 4.71 -11.71
N ALA A 15 -0.62 3.55 -11.26
CA ALA A 15 -0.83 2.26 -11.93
C ALA A 15 -2.23 1.68 -11.66
N VAL A 16 -2.83 1.93 -10.49
CA VAL A 16 -4.14 1.37 -10.13
C VAL A 16 -5.26 1.94 -10.99
N ILE A 17 -5.16 3.20 -11.40
CA ILE A 17 -6.17 3.87 -12.22
C ILE A 17 -6.33 3.18 -13.60
N PRO A 18 -5.27 3.00 -14.41
CA PRO A 18 -5.38 2.30 -15.69
C PRO A 18 -5.69 0.81 -15.51
N VAL A 19 -5.15 0.16 -14.48
CA VAL A 19 -5.45 -1.26 -14.20
C VAL A 19 -6.90 -1.47 -13.81
N GLY A 20 -7.46 -0.61 -12.96
CA GLY A 20 -8.87 -0.66 -12.56
C GLY A 20 -9.79 -0.45 -13.77
N ARG A 21 -9.47 0.52 -14.62
CA ARG A 21 -10.19 0.76 -15.88
C ARG A 21 -10.09 -0.42 -16.86
N ALA A 22 -8.91 -1.01 -17.00
CA ALA A 22 -8.70 -2.20 -17.83
C ALA A 22 -9.46 -3.41 -17.27
N GLY A 23 -9.48 -3.59 -15.95
CA GLY A 23 -10.25 -4.63 -15.27
C GLY A 23 -11.75 -4.47 -15.47
N GLN A 24 -12.25 -3.23 -15.42
CA GLN A 24 -13.66 -2.94 -15.72
C GLN A 24 -14.00 -3.22 -17.18
N TRP A 25 -13.12 -2.87 -18.12
CA TRP A 25 -13.30 -3.18 -19.54
C TRP A 25 -13.28 -4.69 -19.79
N ALA A 26 -12.36 -5.42 -19.17
CA ALA A 26 -12.30 -6.88 -19.23
C ALA A 26 -13.54 -7.54 -18.64
N ALA A 27 -14.07 -7.03 -17.52
CA ALA A 27 -15.30 -7.52 -16.91
C ALA A 27 -16.51 -7.30 -17.83
N TRP A 28 -16.58 -6.14 -18.48
CA TRP A 28 -17.62 -5.85 -19.46
C TRP A 28 -17.56 -6.80 -20.65
N TRP A 29 -16.34 -7.13 -21.11
CA TRP A 29 -16.13 -8.04 -22.24
C TRP A 29 -16.38 -9.52 -21.91
N LEU A 30 -16.03 -9.96 -20.68
CA LEU A 30 -16.14 -11.35 -20.25
C LEU A 30 -17.50 -11.70 -19.63
N ALA A 31 -18.10 -10.76 -18.90
CA ALA A 31 -19.31 -11.00 -18.11
C ALA A 31 -20.52 -10.16 -18.57
N GLY A 32 -20.36 -9.24 -19.54
CA GLY A 32 -21.45 -8.41 -20.06
C GLY A 32 -21.98 -7.37 -19.06
N ALA A 33 -21.38 -7.26 -17.87
CA ALA A 33 -21.77 -6.35 -16.80
C ALA A 33 -20.54 -5.62 -16.24
N PRO A 34 -20.67 -4.33 -15.86
CA PRO A 34 -19.56 -3.62 -15.23
C PRO A 34 -19.24 -4.20 -13.85
N LEU A 35 -17.95 -4.24 -13.50
CA LEU A 35 -17.47 -4.72 -12.19
C LEU A 35 -18.01 -3.88 -11.02
N VAL A 36 -18.38 -2.62 -11.29
CA VAL A 36 -19.03 -1.69 -10.37
C VAL A 36 -20.29 -1.17 -11.08
N SER A 37 -21.47 -1.58 -10.61
CA SER A 37 -22.75 -1.12 -11.14
C SER A 37 -23.00 0.35 -10.79
N GLU A 38 -23.92 1.02 -11.48
CA GLU A 38 -24.24 2.44 -11.26
C GLU A 38 -24.69 2.70 -9.81
N LYS A 39 -25.46 1.78 -9.22
CA LYS A 39 -25.84 1.81 -7.79
C LYS A 39 -24.63 1.68 -6.87
N ASP A 40 -23.67 0.83 -7.20
CA ASP A 40 -22.45 0.64 -6.41
C ASP A 40 -21.52 1.84 -6.54
N ALA A 41 -21.51 2.52 -7.70
CA ALA A 41 -20.75 3.74 -7.91
C ALA A 41 -21.26 4.89 -7.03
N HIS A 42 -22.58 5.07 -6.93
CA HIS A 42 -23.18 6.02 -5.98
C HIS A 42 -22.94 5.62 -4.52
N TYR A 43 -22.96 4.31 -4.19
CA TYR A 43 -22.61 3.81 -2.86
C TYR A 43 -21.14 4.06 -2.50
N VAL A 44 -20.21 3.90 -3.45
CA VAL A 44 -18.79 4.21 -3.29
C VAL A 44 -18.60 5.71 -3.00
N LEU A 45 -19.30 6.59 -3.71
CA LEU A 45 -19.26 8.03 -3.48
C LEU A 45 -19.80 8.41 -2.08
N HIS A 46 -20.86 7.75 -1.61
CA HIS A 46 -21.39 8.01 -0.26
C HIS A 46 -20.57 7.37 0.86
N SER A 47 -19.96 6.20 0.63
CA SER A 47 -19.20 5.45 1.64
C SER A 47 -17.74 5.88 1.78
N LEU A 48 -17.21 6.63 0.80
CA LEU A 48 -15.90 7.30 0.87
C LEU A 48 -15.96 8.67 1.53
N THR A 49 -17.04 8.99 2.25
CA THR A 49 -17.17 10.27 2.95
C THR A 49 -16.31 10.32 4.22
N LEU A 50 -15.68 11.48 4.43
CA LEU A 50 -14.77 11.76 5.55
C LEU A 50 -15.50 11.87 6.91
N LEU A 51 -16.82 12.04 6.89
CA LEU A 51 -17.67 12.34 8.04
C LEU A 51 -17.99 11.14 8.95
N GLY A 52 -17.36 9.97 8.73
CA GLY A 52 -17.57 8.74 9.50
C GLY A 52 -16.32 8.18 10.20
N PRO A 53 -16.34 6.92 10.67
CA PRO A 53 -15.19 6.23 11.30
C PRO A 53 -14.02 5.97 10.34
N THR A 54 -14.05 6.52 9.13
CA THR A 54 -13.06 6.39 8.06
C THR A 54 -11.64 6.67 8.53
N ALA A 55 -11.42 7.68 9.39
CA ALA A 55 -10.10 7.97 9.94
C ALA A 55 -9.57 6.85 10.84
N LEU A 56 -10.44 6.23 11.65
CA LEU A 56 -10.09 5.09 12.49
C LEU A 56 -9.74 3.88 11.63
N TYR A 57 -10.55 3.59 10.61
CA TYR A 57 -10.31 2.48 9.69
C TYR A 57 -9.04 2.68 8.85
N ALA A 58 -8.75 3.91 8.43
CA ALA A 58 -7.50 4.26 7.75
C ALA A 58 -6.29 4.09 8.67
N ALA A 59 -6.38 4.53 9.93
CA ALA A 59 -5.34 4.32 10.92
C ALA A 59 -5.09 2.83 11.19
N PHE A 60 -6.16 2.03 11.35
CA PHE A 60 -6.08 0.58 11.47
C PHE A 60 -5.40 -0.06 10.26
N THR A 61 -5.76 0.38 9.05
CA THR A 61 -5.09 -0.07 7.83
C THR A 61 -3.60 0.29 7.82
N GLY A 62 -3.21 1.44 8.40
CA GLY A 62 -1.82 1.79 8.64
C GLY A 62 -1.08 0.81 9.57
N VAL A 63 -1.76 0.22 10.56
CA VAL A 63 -1.21 -0.85 11.39
C VAL A 63 -0.97 -2.12 10.58
N LEU A 64 -1.91 -2.49 9.71
CA LEU A 64 -1.76 -3.65 8.81
C LEU A 64 -0.60 -3.46 7.82
N LEU A 65 -0.44 -2.25 7.28
CA LEU A 65 0.72 -1.88 6.45
C LEU A 65 2.03 -2.06 7.21
N PHE A 66 2.07 -1.65 8.47
CA PHE A 66 3.23 -1.87 9.33
C PHE A 66 3.49 -3.36 9.56
N ALA A 67 2.46 -4.15 9.89
CA ALA A 67 2.59 -5.59 10.08
C ALA A 67 3.12 -6.30 8.83
N SER A 68 2.61 -5.94 7.65
CA SER A 68 3.10 -6.43 6.36
C SER A 68 4.57 -6.07 6.13
N SER A 69 5.00 -4.85 6.51
CA SER A 69 6.40 -4.44 6.40
C SER A 69 7.34 -5.26 7.29
N LEU A 70 6.87 -5.75 8.44
CA LEU A 70 7.64 -6.67 9.29
C LEU A 70 7.79 -8.04 8.62
N VAL A 71 6.72 -8.56 8.03
CA VAL A 71 6.76 -9.83 7.27
C VAL A 71 7.73 -9.71 6.10
N ALA A 72 7.73 -8.59 5.39
CA ALA A 72 8.66 -8.30 4.31
C ALA A 72 10.12 -8.30 4.79
N GLY A 73 10.42 -7.58 5.88
CA GLY A 73 11.76 -7.56 6.47
C GLY A 73 12.21 -8.92 6.99
N TRP A 74 11.29 -9.71 7.55
CA TRP A 74 11.56 -11.09 7.96
C TRP A 74 11.86 -11.99 6.75
N ALA A 75 11.05 -11.92 5.69
CA ALA A 75 11.23 -12.73 4.48
C ALA A 75 12.54 -12.39 3.76
N GLU A 76 12.88 -11.10 3.68
CA GLU A 76 14.18 -10.65 3.16
C GLU A 76 15.33 -11.20 3.99
N ASN A 77 15.26 -11.06 5.32
CA ASN A 77 16.31 -11.58 6.21
C ASN A 77 16.44 -13.11 6.10
N TRP A 78 15.32 -13.83 6.01
CA TRP A 78 15.30 -15.27 5.83
C TRP A 78 15.93 -15.69 4.49
N PHE A 79 15.64 -14.96 3.42
CA PHE A 79 16.21 -15.17 2.08
C PHE A 79 17.73 -14.98 2.07
N VAL A 80 18.22 -13.95 2.75
CA VAL A 80 19.66 -13.69 2.90
C VAL A 80 20.32 -14.74 3.80
N TYR A 81 19.69 -15.09 4.93
CA TYR A 81 20.24 -16.06 5.88
C TYR A 81 20.43 -17.44 5.26
N HIS A 82 19.45 -17.92 4.49
CA HIS A 82 19.51 -19.21 3.79
C HIS A 82 20.29 -19.17 2.46
N ARG A 83 20.88 -18.01 2.11
CA ARG A 83 21.60 -17.81 0.85
C ARG A 83 20.80 -18.30 -0.37
N LEU A 84 19.50 -18.01 -0.38
CA LEU A 84 18.59 -18.49 -1.43
C LEU A 84 18.94 -17.91 -2.80
N ASP A 85 19.58 -16.74 -2.82
CA ASP A 85 20.22 -16.20 -4.02
C ASP A 85 21.21 -17.19 -4.63
N SER A 86 22.13 -17.70 -3.81
CA SER A 86 23.16 -18.64 -4.24
C SER A 86 22.55 -20.00 -4.59
N ALA A 87 21.57 -20.45 -3.82
CA ALA A 87 20.85 -21.70 -4.07
C ALA A 87 20.12 -21.65 -5.42
N LEU A 88 19.38 -20.57 -5.71
CA LEU A 88 18.65 -20.40 -6.97
C LEU A 88 19.59 -20.31 -8.19
N ALA A 89 20.75 -19.66 -8.03
CA ALA A 89 21.72 -19.51 -9.11
C ALA A 89 22.39 -20.85 -9.51
N HIS A 90 22.62 -21.74 -8.54
CA HIS A 90 23.36 -23.00 -8.74
C HIS A 90 22.47 -24.25 -8.67
N HIS A 91 21.14 -24.10 -8.55
CA HIS A 91 20.25 -25.24 -8.43
C HIS A 91 20.28 -26.09 -9.71
N PRO A 92 20.68 -27.38 -9.65
CA PRO A 92 20.94 -28.19 -10.85
C PRO A 92 19.69 -28.33 -11.72
N GLY A 93 18.49 -28.46 -11.12
CA GLY A 93 17.23 -28.54 -11.87
C GLY A 93 16.81 -27.23 -12.55
N ILE A 94 17.21 -26.07 -12.00
CA ILE A 94 16.87 -24.75 -12.58
C ILE A 94 17.85 -24.46 -13.71
N VAL A 95 19.14 -24.70 -13.48
CA VAL A 95 20.19 -24.53 -14.48
C VAL A 95 19.97 -25.47 -15.67
N ALA A 96 19.58 -26.73 -15.43
CA ALA A 96 19.30 -27.69 -16.50
C ALA A 96 18.09 -27.28 -17.37
N ARG A 97 17.04 -26.68 -16.78
CA ARG A 97 15.80 -26.29 -17.50
C ARG A 97 15.87 -24.91 -18.15
N LEU A 98 16.48 -23.93 -17.48
CA LEU A 98 16.46 -22.51 -17.88
C LEU A 98 17.82 -22.00 -18.34
N GLY A 99 18.91 -22.71 -18.04
CA GLY A 99 20.28 -22.28 -18.30
C GLY A 99 20.86 -21.40 -17.19
N ALA A 100 22.20 -21.47 -17.01
CA ALA A 100 22.91 -20.77 -15.94
C ALA A 100 22.70 -19.24 -15.96
N ARG A 101 22.67 -18.64 -17.15
CA ARG A 101 22.45 -17.19 -17.31
C ARG A 101 21.06 -16.76 -16.80
N ARG A 102 20.01 -17.54 -17.08
CA ARG A 102 18.65 -17.24 -16.60
C ARG A 102 18.53 -17.52 -15.10
N ALA A 103 19.15 -18.59 -14.60
CA ALA A 103 19.17 -18.87 -13.16
C ALA A 103 19.83 -17.73 -12.36
N ALA A 104 20.96 -17.19 -12.85
CA ALA A 104 21.61 -16.03 -12.25
C ALA A 104 20.73 -14.76 -12.30
N PHE A 105 20.04 -14.51 -13.43
CA PHE A 105 19.10 -13.40 -13.55
C PHE A 105 17.94 -13.53 -12.55
N TRP A 106 17.32 -14.71 -12.45
CA TRP A 106 16.23 -14.97 -11.50
C TRP A 106 16.68 -14.81 -10.06
N SER A 107 17.88 -15.29 -9.72
CA SER A 107 18.48 -15.08 -8.39
C SER A 107 18.59 -13.59 -8.06
N ALA A 108 19.17 -12.79 -8.96
CA ALA A 108 19.31 -11.36 -8.78
C ALA A 108 17.94 -10.64 -8.68
N TRP A 109 16.98 -11.07 -9.50
CA TRP A 109 15.63 -10.51 -9.48
C TRP A 109 14.92 -10.83 -8.16
N TRP A 110 14.96 -12.06 -7.68
CA TRP A 110 14.39 -12.45 -6.39
C TRP A 110 15.05 -11.70 -5.24
N ARG A 111 16.39 -11.57 -5.26
CA ARG A 111 17.11 -10.80 -4.25
C ARG A 111 16.66 -9.34 -4.19
N ALA A 112 16.33 -8.73 -5.34
CA ALA A 112 15.86 -7.35 -5.41
C ALA A 112 14.36 -7.18 -5.08
N ASN A 113 13.53 -8.21 -5.28
CA ASN A 113 12.07 -8.08 -5.23
C ASN A 113 11.38 -8.88 -4.10
N ILE A 114 12.06 -9.81 -3.44
CA ILE A 114 11.46 -10.70 -2.43
C ILE A 114 10.76 -9.92 -1.30
N SER A 115 11.39 -8.84 -0.83
CA SER A 115 10.84 -7.96 0.21
C SER A 115 9.53 -7.31 -0.26
N GLY A 116 9.50 -6.79 -1.49
CA GLY A 116 8.30 -6.19 -2.08
C GLY A 116 7.18 -7.20 -2.34
N ILE A 117 7.51 -8.41 -2.80
CA ILE A 117 6.53 -9.49 -3.01
C ILE A 117 5.93 -9.92 -1.67
N ALA A 118 6.77 -10.18 -0.67
CA ALA A 118 6.33 -10.56 0.66
C ALA A 118 5.46 -9.47 1.30
N ALA A 119 5.82 -8.19 1.13
CA ALA A 119 4.99 -7.06 1.56
C ALA A 119 3.61 -7.10 0.88
N ASN A 120 3.55 -7.11 -0.46
CA ASN A 120 2.28 -7.02 -1.17
C ASN A 120 1.38 -8.24 -0.95
N VAL A 121 1.95 -9.46 -0.92
CA VAL A 121 1.20 -10.69 -0.67
C VAL A 121 0.65 -10.71 0.76
N SER A 122 1.49 -10.42 1.75
CA SER A 122 1.03 -10.37 3.15
C SER A 122 0.00 -9.26 3.36
N LEU A 123 0.17 -8.10 2.72
CA LEU A 123 -0.80 -7.02 2.78
C LEU A 123 -2.14 -7.47 2.19
N GLY A 124 -2.15 -8.06 0.98
CA GLY A 124 -3.37 -8.57 0.36
C GLY A 124 -4.11 -9.57 1.23
N LEU A 125 -3.38 -10.51 1.84
CA LEU A 125 -3.95 -11.47 2.79
C LEU A 125 -4.51 -10.79 4.04
N LEU A 126 -3.77 -9.83 4.63
CA LEU A 126 -4.24 -9.09 5.80
C LEU A 126 -5.49 -8.27 5.48
N LEU A 127 -5.54 -7.57 4.35
CA LEU A 127 -6.71 -6.77 3.97
C LEU A 127 -7.92 -7.65 3.61
N GLY A 128 -7.71 -8.88 3.13
CA GLY A 128 -8.80 -9.81 2.81
C GLY A 128 -9.34 -10.58 4.02
N ILE A 129 -8.46 -11.07 4.88
CA ILE A 129 -8.83 -11.98 5.98
C ILE A 129 -9.23 -11.21 7.23
N VAL A 130 -8.49 -10.16 7.60
CA VAL A 130 -8.67 -9.46 8.88
C VAL A 130 -10.07 -8.86 9.03
N PRO A 131 -10.65 -8.17 8.02
CA PRO A 131 -12.01 -7.63 8.15
C PRO A 131 -13.05 -8.72 8.36
N VAL A 132 -12.93 -9.84 7.64
CA VAL A 132 -13.86 -10.98 7.75
C VAL A 132 -13.80 -11.59 9.15
N VAL A 133 -12.60 -11.78 9.68
CA VAL A 133 -12.40 -12.31 11.04
C VAL A 133 -12.94 -11.33 12.09
N LEU A 134 -12.68 -10.03 11.97
CA LEU A 134 -13.18 -9.03 12.91
C LEU A 134 -14.70 -8.94 12.90
N HIS A 135 -15.30 -8.99 11.71
CA HIS A 135 -16.75 -9.03 11.56
C HIS A 135 -17.35 -10.27 12.26
N PHE A 136 -16.71 -11.43 12.11
CA PHE A 136 -17.14 -12.67 12.78
C PHE A 136 -17.08 -12.58 14.31
N VAL A 137 -16.11 -11.85 14.86
CA VAL A 137 -15.95 -11.62 16.32
C VAL A 137 -16.83 -10.46 16.82
N GLY A 138 -17.66 -9.87 15.96
CA GLY A 138 -18.60 -8.80 16.32
C GLY A 138 -17.99 -7.40 16.38
N VAL A 139 -16.79 -7.22 15.83
CA VAL A 139 -16.13 -5.91 15.73
C VAL A 139 -16.28 -5.40 14.30
N PRO A 140 -17.14 -4.39 14.03
CA PRO A 140 -17.36 -3.86 12.68
C PRO A 140 -16.20 -2.91 12.28
N LEU A 141 -14.98 -3.44 12.22
CA LEU A 141 -13.80 -2.72 11.74
C LEU A 141 -13.60 -2.99 10.25
N ASP A 142 -13.74 -1.95 9.45
CA ASP A 142 -13.39 -1.99 8.04
C ASP A 142 -11.95 -1.55 7.79
N VAL A 143 -11.48 -1.89 6.59
CA VAL A 143 -10.18 -1.47 6.08
C VAL A 143 -10.39 -0.38 5.03
N ARG A 144 -9.66 0.73 5.18
CA ARG A 144 -9.64 1.85 4.23
C ARG A 144 -8.21 2.01 3.75
N HIS A 145 -7.93 1.47 2.56
CA HIS A 145 -6.62 1.56 1.93
C HIS A 145 -6.66 2.54 0.77
N VAL A 146 -5.76 3.53 0.74
CA VAL A 146 -5.75 4.57 -0.29
C VAL A 146 -5.76 3.98 -1.70
N THR A 147 -4.92 2.99 -1.99
CA THR A 147 -4.87 2.34 -3.31
C THR A 147 -6.16 1.60 -3.69
N LEU A 148 -6.82 0.93 -2.73
CA LEU A 148 -8.08 0.23 -3.00
C LEU A 148 -9.21 1.23 -3.22
N GLY A 149 -9.29 2.27 -2.38
CA GLY A 149 -10.27 3.34 -2.54
C GLY A 149 -10.06 4.14 -3.82
N THR A 150 -8.81 4.39 -4.24
CA THR A 150 -8.51 5.02 -5.53
C THR A 150 -8.98 4.13 -6.68
N GLY A 151 -8.78 2.81 -6.60
CA GLY A 151 -9.30 1.86 -7.60
C GLY A 151 -10.82 1.87 -7.68
N GLN A 152 -11.52 1.87 -6.54
CA GLN A 152 -12.98 1.95 -6.46
C GLN A 152 -13.50 3.27 -7.04
N LEU A 153 -12.88 4.39 -6.66
CA LEU A 153 -13.26 5.71 -7.17
C LEU A 153 -12.99 5.83 -8.68
N ALA A 154 -11.88 5.28 -9.17
CA ALA A 154 -11.55 5.24 -10.59
C ALA A 154 -12.57 4.40 -11.37
N ALA A 155 -12.94 3.22 -10.85
CA ALA A 155 -13.96 2.37 -11.44
C ALA A 155 -15.35 3.06 -11.47
N ALA A 156 -15.74 3.69 -10.36
CA ALA A 156 -16.99 4.45 -10.27
C ALA A 156 -17.02 5.61 -11.28
N ALA A 157 -15.92 6.35 -11.41
CA ALA A 157 -15.79 7.43 -12.40
C ALA A 157 -15.82 6.91 -13.85
N SER A 158 -15.27 5.72 -14.13
CA SER A 158 -15.40 5.13 -15.47
C SER A 158 -16.80 4.60 -15.78
N THR A 159 -17.59 4.19 -14.78
CA THR A 159 -18.99 3.79 -14.98
C THR A 159 -19.88 5.02 -15.25
N LEU A 160 -19.74 6.07 -14.45
CA LEU A 160 -20.63 7.24 -14.46
C LEU A 160 -20.22 8.30 -15.52
N GLY A 161 -19.02 8.18 -16.10
CA GLY A 161 -18.54 9.04 -17.19
C GLY A 161 -18.07 10.44 -16.74
N TRP A 162 -17.71 11.28 -17.71
CA TRP A 162 -17.08 12.60 -17.47
C TRP A 162 -17.93 13.58 -16.64
N ALA A 163 -19.24 13.34 -16.53
CA ALA A 163 -20.13 14.13 -15.69
C ALA A 163 -19.78 14.03 -14.19
N THR A 164 -19.11 12.97 -13.73
CA THR A 164 -18.74 12.83 -12.32
C THR A 164 -17.75 13.87 -11.82
N LEU A 165 -16.90 14.41 -12.70
CA LEU A 165 -15.91 15.42 -12.33
C LEU A 165 -16.56 16.74 -11.90
N GLN A 166 -17.82 16.95 -12.30
CA GLN A 166 -18.61 18.13 -11.93
C GLN A 166 -19.34 17.95 -10.59
N LEU A 167 -19.42 16.73 -10.05
CA LEU A 167 -20.07 16.47 -8.76
C LEU A 167 -19.15 16.90 -7.60
N PRO A 168 -19.62 17.76 -6.68
CA PRO A 168 -18.87 18.12 -5.48
C PRO A 168 -18.48 16.91 -4.61
N ASP A 169 -19.32 15.88 -4.60
CA ASP A 169 -19.10 14.64 -3.85
C ASP A 169 -17.85 13.87 -4.32
N PHE A 170 -17.53 13.94 -5.61
CA PHE A 170 -16.32 13.33 -6.17
C PHE A 170 -15.07 13.96 -5.55
N TRP A 171 -15.02 15.29 -5.44
CA TRP A 171 -13.89 16.00 -4.85
C TRP A 171 -13.77 15.78 -3.34
N TRP A 172 -14.91 15.61 -2.65
CA TRP A 172 -14.91 15.17 -1.25
C TRP A 172 -14.34 13.77 -1.07
N CYS A 173 -14.64 12.82 -1.98
CA CYS A 173 -14.04 11.50 -1.98
C CYS A 173 -12.52 11.55 -2.24
N VAL A 174 -12.08 12.41 -3.16
CA VAL A 174 -10.65 12.63 -3.43
C VAL A 174 -9.95 13.18 -2.18
N ALA A 175 -10.53 14.17 -1.50
CA ALA A 175 -9.99 14.67 -0.24
C ALA A 175 -9.93 13.56 0.84
N GLY A 176 -10.99 12.74 0.93
CA GLY A 176 -11.05 11.55 1.80
C GLY A 176 -9.92 10.55 1.52
N LEU A 177 -9.62 10.30 0.25
CA LEU A 177 -8.52 9.45 -0.18
C LEU A 177 -7.15 10.01 0.21
N VAL A 178 -6.95 11.32 0.10
CA VAL A 178 -5.70 11.97 0.54
C VAL A 178 -5.52 11.79 2.04
N VAL A 179 -6.56 12.07 2.84
CA VAL A 179 -6.51 11.87 4.30
C VAL A 179 -6.25 10.41 4.65
N THR A 180 -6.93 9.48 3.98
CA THR A 180 -6.71 8.04 4.14
C THR A 180 -5.24 7.70 3.85
N GLY A 181 -4.70 8.12 2.71
CA GLY A 181 -3.30 7.88 2.35
C GLY A 181 -2.30 8.42 3.38
N LEU A 182 -2.54 9.63 3.89
CA LEU A 182 -1.72 10.23 4.95
C LEU A 182 -1.77 9.42 6.25
N LEU A 183 -2.95 8.92 6.65
CA LEU A 183 -3.09 8.10 7.85
C LEU A 183 -2.45 6.72 7.66
N ASN A 184 -2.67 6.07 6.52
CA ASN A 184 -2.08 4.78 6.18
C ASN A 184 -0.54 4.82 6.28
N LEU A 185 0.08 5.79 5.60
CA LEU A 185 1.53 5.96 5.61
C LEU A 185 2.03 6.49 6.95
N GLY A 186 1.34 7.45 7.54
CA GLY A 186 1.73 8.12 8.78
C GLY A 186 1.76 7.16 9.96
N VAL A 187 0.70 6.38 10.17
CA VAL A 187 0.62 5.39 11.27
C VAL A 187 1.63 4.27 11.05
N SER A 188 1.74 3.75 9.83
CA SER A 188 2.70 2.69 9.50
C SER A 188 4.14 3.13 9.78
N PHE A 189 4.52 4.31 9.28
CA PHE A 189 5.85 4.87 9.48
C PHE A 189 6.12 5.17 10.96
N TRP A 190 5.14 5.70 11.69
CA TRP A 190 5.29 5.98 13.12
C TRP A 190 5.56 4.70 13.92
N LEU A 191 4.82 3.62 13.64
CA LEU A 191 5.05 2.32 14.27
C LEU A 191 6.42 1.75 13.92
N ALA A 192 6.82 1.80 12.65
CA ALA A 192 8.14 1.35 12.20
C ALA A 192 9.26 2.12 12.90
N LEU A 193 9.15 3.44 12.98
CA LEU A 193 10.12 4.29 13.68
C LEU A 193 10.16 3.97 15.17
N LYS A 194 9.00 3.80 15.81
CA LYS A 194 8.89 3.45 17.23
C LYS A 194 9.60 2.12 17.52
N VAL A 195 9.41 1.11 16.69
CA VAL A 195 10.08 -0.20 16.84
C VAL A 195 11.58 -0.09 16.59
N ALA A 196 12.00 0.63 15.54
CA ALA A 196 13.42 0.85 15.24
C ALA A 196 14.17 1.59 16.38
N LEU A 197 13.52 2.57 17.02
CA LEU A 197 14.08 3.29 18.16
C LEU A 197 14.11 2.45 19.45
N ARG A 198 13.20 1.48 19.57
CA ARG A 198 13.18 0.55 20.70
C ARG A 198 14.28 -0.52 20.55
N SER A 199 14.50 -1.04 19.34
CA SER A 199 15.49 -2.08 19.09
C SER A 199 16.94 -1.58 19.23
N ARG A 200 17.22 -0.31 18.92
CA ARG A 200 18.57 0.29 19.04
C ARG A 200 18.96 0.79 20.44
N GLN A 201 18.19 0.47 21.50
CA GLN A 201 18.42 0.91 22.89
C GLN A 201 18.76 2.41 23.05
N VAL A 202 18.19 3.28 22.19
CA VAL A 202 18.50 4.71 22.21
C VAL A 202 17.99 5.33 23.51
N THR A 203 18.88 5.99 24.27
CA THR A 203 18.59 6.72 25.51
C THR A 203 17.46 7.75 25.32
N LEU A 204 16.61 7.91 26.34
CA LEU A 204 15.37 8.73 26.29
C LEU A 204 15.60 10.18 25.80
N THR A 205 16.76 10.77 26.07
CA THR A 205 17.13 12.13 25.65
C THR A 205 17.32 12.27 24.14
N ASN A 206 17.89 11.26 23.48
CA ASN A 206 18.07 11.25 22.02
C ASN A 206 16.74 11.00 21.27
N ARG A 207 15.79 10.28 21.91
CA ARG A 207 14.44 10.08 21.35
C ARG A 207 13.67 11.39 21.22
N ARG A 208 13.68 12.25 22.24
CA ARG A 208 12.99 13.56 22.20
C ARG A 208 13.56 14.50 21.14
N ARG A 209 14.90 14.57 21.00
CA ARG A 209 15.54 15.38 19.95
C ARG A 209 15.22 14.86 18.56
N LEU A 210 15.14 13.54 18.37
CA LEU A 210 14.78 12.96 17.08
C LEU A 210 13.29 13.19 16.73
N TYR A 211 12.37 13.02 17.68
CA TYR A 211 10.95 13.36 17.46
C TYR A 211 10.76 14.86 17.21
N ALA A 212 11.49 15.72 17.92
CA ALA A 212 11.50 17.16 17.68
C ALA A 212 12.06 17.47 16.28
N ALA A 213 13.14 16.83 15.85
CA ALA A 213 13.71 17.02 14.52
C ALA A 213 12.78 16.51 13.40
N VAL A 214 12.10 15.38 13.61
CA VAL A 214 11.09 14.87 12.66
C VAL A 214 9.90 15.82 12.61
N GLY A 215 9.38 16.27 13.76
CA GLY A 215 8.27 17.23 13.82
C GLY A 215 8.64 18.60 13.24
N GLN A 216 9.86 19.06 13.47
CA GLN A 216 10.40 20.31 12.93
C GLN A 216 10.59 20.20 11.41
N ARG A 217 11.07 19.06 10.89
CA ARG A 217 11.20 18.83 9.44
C ARG A 217 9.85 18.65 8.76
N LEU A 218 8.87 18.04 9.43
CA LEU A 218 7.48 17.95 8.97
C LEU A 218 6.85 19.35 8.85
N ARG A 219 7.15 20.25 9.79
CA ARG A 219 6.65 21.64 9.81
C ARG A 219 7.39 22.57 8.84
N GLN A 220 8.71 22.43 8.72
CA GLN A 220 9.55 23.33 7.93
C GLN A 220 9.62 22.96 6.45
N ALA A 221 9.45 21.69 6.10
CA ALA A 221 9.56 21.25 4.70
C ALA A 221 8.61 20.07 4.38
N PRO A 222 7.28 20.23 4.51
CA PRO A 222 6.32 19.18 4.16
C PRO A 222 6.44 18.78 2.68
N MET A 223 6.70 19.75 1.80
CA MET A 223 6.93 19.54 0.36
C MET A 223 8.18 18.70 0.06
N SER A 224 9.18 18.64 0.94
CA SER A 224 10.38 17.80 0.75
C SER A 224 10.09 16.30 0.89
N PHE A 225 8.92 15.95 1.44
CA PHE A 225 8.42 14.58 1.49
C PHE A 225 7.60 14.22 0.23
N LEU A 226 6.99 15.21 -0.43
CA LEU A 226 6.06 14.99 -1.56
C LEU A 226 6.70 15.23 -2.94
N LEU A 227 7.63 16.18 -3.05
CA LEU A 227 8.23 16.57 -4.33
C LEU A 227 9.63 15.96 -4.51
N PRO A 228 9.95 15.43 -5.71
CA PRO A 228 11.32 15.09 -6.03
C PRO A 228 12.14 16.39 -6.08
N ALA A 229 13.29 16.41 -5.40
CA ALA A 229 14.25 17.48 -5.61
C ALA A 229 14.70 17.43 -7.08
N ARG A 230 14.52 18.55 -7.79
CA ARG A 230 15.00 18.72 -9.15
C ARG A 230 16.48 18.33 -9.19
N ALA A 231 16.80 17.37 -10.05
CA ALA A 231 18.16 17.19 -10.54
C ALA A 231 18.52 18.39 -11.43
#